data_AF-A0AA92VE05-F1
#
_entry.id   AF-A0AA92VE05-F1
#
_cell.length_a   1.000
_cell.length_b   1.000
_cell.length_c   1.000
_cell.angle_alpha   90.00
_cell.angle_beta   90.00
_cell.angle_gamma   90.00
#
_symmetry.space_group_name_H-M   'P 1'
#
loop_
_entity.id
_entity.type
_entity.pdbx_description
1 polymer ?
#
loop_
_entity_poly.entity_id
_entity_poly.type
_entity_poly.pdbx_seq_one_letter_code
_entity_poly.pdbx_strand_id
1 'polypeptide(L)'
;MGRYINPFTDWGFKRLFGQEFSKDLLINFLNDLFEGEFQIKDVTFKDKEQLGDTNDLRGCIFDIYCVTDDDKHFIVEMQNRWVPFFVNRSIYYASKAFIAQRKKFDEAGVRTAILYQFVPVYVVCIMNFMPKEHEVTKFRTDVALREKSSDSMFSDKLRFIYLSLPFFDKSEEECETGFEKWIYVLKYMEVLERLPFTAQKKIFDHLAKLADVRCLSSEEQEKYDESIKAADDYYSGLYGSYIEGEEKGIA
;
A
#
# COMPACT_ATOMS: atom_id res chain seq x y z
N MET A 1 5.80 -10.42 22.63
CA MET A 1 5.12 -10.23 21.34
C MET A 1 4.02 -9.20 21.56
N GLY A 2 3.88 -8.22 20.67
CA GLY A 2 2.81 -7.22 20.74
C GLY A 2 1.43 -7.89 20.74
N ARG A 3 0.42 -7.21 21.30
CA ARG A 3 -0.95 -7.75 21.32
C ARG A 3 -1.56 -7.80 19.92
N TYR A 4 -1.18 -6.88 19.05
CA TYR A 4 -1.71 -6.77 17.71
C TYR A 4 -0.67 -7.20 16.66
N ILE A 5 -1.17 -7.71 15.54
CA ILE A 5 -0.39 -8.07 14.36
C ILE A 5 0.45 -6.87 13.91
N ASN A 6 1.72 -7.09 13.58
CA ASN A 6 2.57 -6.09 12.98
C ASN A 6 2.17 -5.86 11.50
N PRO A 7 1.62 -4.68 11.13
CA PRO A 7 1.16 -4.39 9.78
C PRO A 7 2.30 -4.22 8.77
N PHE A 8 3.55 -4.16 9.24
CA PHE A 8 4.75 -4.07 8.41
C PHE A 8 5.27 -5.44 7.96
N THR A 9 4.67 -6.53 8.41
CA THR A 9 4.97 -7.84 7.85
C THR A 9 4.15 -8.10 6.59
N ASP A 10 4.69 -8.86 5.64
CA ASP A 10 3.97 -9.24 4.41
C ASP A 10 2.63 -9.92 4.73
N TRP A 11 2.67 -10.88 5.65
CA TRP A 11 1.47 -11.58 6.10
C TRP A 11 0.52 -10.64 6.86
N GLY A 12 1.03 -9.82 7.77
CA GLY A 12 0.21 -8.90 8.57
C GLY A 12 -0.51 -7.88 7.71
N PHE A 13 0.18 -7.24 6.76
CA PHE A 13 -0.42 -6.30 5.83
C PHE A 13 -1.53 -6.94 4.99
N LYS A 14 -1.28 -8.14 4.45
CA LYS A 14 -2.26 -8.88 3.64
C LYS A 14 -3.43 -9.41 4.47
N ARG A 15 -3.21 -9.78 5.73
CA ARG A 15 -4.28 -10.18 6.65
C ARG A 15 -5.24 -9.03 6.93
N LEU A 16 -4.71 -7.82 7.09
CA LEU A 16 -5.50 -6.63 7.42
C LEU A 16 -6.19 -6.00 6.22
N PHE A 17 -5.59 -6.04 5.03
CA PHE A 17 -6.12 -5.30 3.87
C PHE A 17 -6.29 -6.13 2.59
N GLY A 18 -5.73 -7.34 2.53
CA GLY A 18 -5.63 -8.14 1.30
C GLY A 18 -6.52 -9.38 1.25
N GLN A 19 -7.49 -9.53 2.15
CA GLN A 19 -8.36 -10.70 2.23
C GLN A 19 -9.84 -10.30 2.25
N GLU A 20 -10.71 -11.14 1.69
CA GLU A 20 -12.14 -10.81 1.54
C GLU A 20 -12.83 -10.48 2.87
N PHE A 21 -12.50 -11.19 3.95
CA PHE A 21 -13.13 -10.93 5.24
C PHE A 21 -12.63 -9.64 5.92
N SER A 22 -11.50 -9.06 5.48
CA SER A 22 -10.93 -7.80 5.99
C SER A 22 -11.03 -6.66 4.97
N LYS A 23 -11.78 -6.88 3.89
CA LYS A 23 -11.95 -5.94 2.79
C LYS A 23 -12.51 -4.59 3.22
N ASP A 24 -13.39 -4.58 4.23
CA ASP A 24 -13.98 -3.36 4.78
C ASP A 24 -12.94 -2.43 5.43
N LEU A 25 -11.87 -2.99 6.00
CA LEU A 25 -10.73 -2.22 6.52
C LEU A 25 -10.02 -1.46 5.39
N LEU A 26 -9.76 -2.12 4.26
CA LEU A 26 -9.13 -1.48 3.09
C LEU A 26 -10.04 -0.40 2.51
N ILE A 27 -11.32 -0.71 2.31
CA ILE A 27 -12.30 0.27 1.81
C ILE A 27 -12.35 1.50 2.72
N ASN A 28 -12.38 1.30 4.04
CA ASN A 28 -12.43 2.40 4.98
C ASN A 28 -11.15 3.25 4.97
N PHE A 29 -9.98 2.61 4.92
CA PHE A 29 -8.70 3.29 4.79
C PHE A 29 -8.64 4.16 3.52
N LEU A 30 -9.02 3.59 2.37
CA LEU A 30 -9.02 4.31 1.10
C LEU A 30 -10.06 5.45 1.10
N ASN A 31 -11.27 5.24 1.62
CA ASN A 31 -12.27 6.30 1.72
C ASN A 31 -11.82 7.47 2.59
N ASP A 32 -11.10 7.20 3.68
CA ASP A 32 -10.52 8.25 4.52
C ASP A 32 -9.35 8.96 3.80
N LEU A 33 -8.50 8.24 3.06
CA LEU A 33 -7.40 8.80 2.28
C LEU A 33 -7.89 9.77 1.17
N PHE A 34 -9.00 9.42 0.54
CA PHE A 34 -9.65 10.15 -0.57
C PHE A 34 -10.91 10.90 -0.11
N GLU A 35 -10.99 11.26 1.16
CA GLU A 35 -12.12 12.00 1.71
C GLU A 35 -12.38 13.28 0.89
N GLY A 36 -13.64 13.49 0.50
CA GLY A 36 -14.06 14.62 -0.33
C GLY A 36 -13.87 14.44 -1.84
N GLU A 37 -13.26 13.34 -2.30
CA GLU A 37 -13.06 13.08 -3.73
C GLU A 37 -14.05 12.08 -4.30
N PHE A 38 -14.15 10.89 -3.71
CA PHE A 38 -15.08 9.83 -4.09
C PHE A 38 -15.33 8.88 -2.92
N GLN A 39 -16.25 7.93 -3.09
CA GLN A 39 -16.59 6.92 -2.08
C GLN A 39 -16.63 5.54 -2.72
N ILE A 40 -15.75 4.66 -2.24
CA ILE A 40 -15.66 3.25 -2.58
C ILE A 40 -16.70 2.49 -1.76
N LYS A 41 -17.58 1.74 -2.41
CA LYS A 41 -18.57 0.89 -1.74
C LYS A 41 -18.10 -0.54 -1.63
N ASP A 42 -17.39 -1.02 -2.65
CA ASP A 42 -16.84 -2.36 -2.67
C ASP A 42 -15.52 -2.39 -3.46
N VAL A 43 -14.71 -3.41 -3.22
CA VAL A 43 -13.55 -3.73 -4.04
C VAL A 43 -13.52 -5.21 -4.38
N THR A 44 -13.00 -5.54 -5.56
CA THR A 44 -12.70 -6.91 -5.97
C THR A 44 -11.19 -7.06 -6.06
N PHE A 45 -10.61 -7.95 -5.25
CA PHE A 45 -9.18 -8.27 -5.36
C PHE A 45 -8.90 -8.95 -6.71
N LYS A 46 -7.79 -8.58 -7.32
CA LYS A 46 -7.31 -9.13 -8.59
C LYS A 46 -6.04 -9.94 -8.35
N ASP A 47 -5.77 -10.88 -9.24
CA ASP A 47 -4.53 -11.66 -9.19
C ASP A 47 -3.31 -10.74 -9.25
N LYS A 48 -2.41 -10.94 -8.30
CA LYS A 48 -1.19 -10.14 -8.10
C LYS A 48 -0.16 -10.45 -9.18
N GLU A 49 -0.20 -11.65 -9.74
CA GLU A 49 0.61 -12.07 -10.87
C GLU A 49 -0.02 -11.57 -12.17
N GLN A 50 0.28 -10.33 -12.54
CA GLN A 50 0.20 -9.98 -13.96
C GLN A 50 1.36 -10.67 -14.66
N LEU A 51 1.08 -11.89 -15.16
CA LEU A 51 1.98 -12.69 -15.98
C LEU A 51 2.69 -11.76 -16.97
N GLY A 52 4.00 -11.62 -16.80
CA GLY A 52 4.81 -11.11 -17.89
C GLY A 52 4.60 -12.07 -19.05
N ASP A 53 4.30 -11.56 -20.24
CA ASP A 53 4.13 -12.38 -21.45
C ASP A 53 5.40 -13.20 -21.82
N THR A 54 6.48 -13.10 -21.04
CA THR A 54 7.74 -13.82 -21.24
C THR A 54 8.39 -14.24 -19.91
N ASN A 55 8.98 -15.44 -19.91
CA ASN A 55 9.67 -16.12 -18.80
C ASN A 55 10.86 -15.35 -18.17
N ASP A 56 11.20 -14.16 -18.67
CA ASP A 56 12.42 -13.42 -18.31
C ASP A 56 12.13 -12.14 -17.50
N LEU A 57 10.86 -11.85 -17.23
CA LEU A 57 10.45 -10.76 -16.36
C LEU A 57 9.93 -11.37 -15.05
N ARG A 58 10.70 -11.25 -13.96
CA ARG A 58 10.15 -11.46 -12.61
C ARG A 58 8.84 -10.68 -12.55
N GLY A 59 7.72 -11.37 -12.31
CA GLY A 59 6.40 -10.75 -12.27
C GLY A 59 6.39 -9.52 -11.37
N CYS A 60 5.53 -8.55 -11.68
CA CYS A 60 5.18 -7.57 -10.66
C CYS A 60 4.29 -8.32 -9.67
N ILE A 61 4.70 -8.41 -8.42
CA ILE A 61 3.84 -8.94 -7.36
C ILE A 61 3.42 -7.72 -6.55
N PHE A 62 2.16 -7.35 -6.67
CA PHE A 62 1.57 -6.28 -5.86
C PHE A 62 1.25 -6.82 -4.46
N ASP A 63 1.41 -6.01 -3.42
CA ASP A 63 0.92 -6.42 -2.10
C ASP A 63 -0.60 -6.55 -2.12
N ILE A 64 -1.27 -5.55 -2.69
CA ILE A 64 -2.71 -5.52 -2.90
C ILE A 64 -2.99 -4.87 -4.25
N TYR A 65 -3.75 -5.58 -5.09
CA TYR A 65 -4.31 -5.03 -6.31
C TYR A 65 -5.82 -5.30 -6.31
N CYS A 66 -6.61 -4.23 -6.43
CA CYS A 66 -8.07 -4.34 -6.45
C CYS A 66 -8.70 -3.34 -7.40
N VAL A 67 -9.97 -3.60 -7.74
CA VAL A 67 -10.80 -2.73 -8.57
C VAL A 67 -12.06 -2.39 -7.77
N THR A 68 -12.44 -1.11 -7.74
CA THR A 68 -13.62 -0.62 -7.03
C THR A 68 -14.92 -0.94 -7.77
N ASP A 69 -16.06 -0.66 -7.12
CA ASP A 69 -17.40 -0.73 -7.74
C ASP A 69 -17.61 0.24 -8.91
N ASP A 70 -16.73 1.23 -9.07
CA ASP A 70 -16.72 2.21 -10.16
C ASP A 70 -15.49 2.11 -11.08
N ASP A 71 -14.93 0.90 -11.18
CA ASP A 71 -13.84 0.50 -12.07
C ASP A 71 -12.50 1.23 -11.85
N LYS A 72 -12.30 1.93 -10.73
CA LYS A 72 -10.98 2.49 -10.38
C LYS A 72 -10.05 1.37 -9.93
N HIS A 73 -8.84 1.38 -10.45
CA HIS A 73 -7.82 0.41 -10.09
C HIS A 73 -6.95 0.96 -8.96
N PHE A 74 -6.74 0.16 -7.91
CA PHE A 74 -5.87 0.49 -6.78
C PHE A 74 -4.76 -0.53 -6.65
N ILE A 75 -3.53 -0.04 -6.61
CA ILE A 75 -2.35 -0.77 -6.16
C ILE A 75 -1.97 -0.19 -4.81
N VAL A 76 -2.00 -0.99 -3.75
CA VAL A 76 -1.60 -0.56 -2.40
C VAL A 76 -0.39 -1.38 -1.99
N GLU A 77 0.72 -0.69 -1.74
CA GLU A 77 2.03 -1.27 -1.47
C GLU A 77 2.52 -0.89 -0.08
N MET A 78 3.02 -1.87 0.68
CA MET A 78 3.74 -1.65 1.94
C MET A 78 5.23 -1.85 1.69
N GLN A 79 5.99 -0.76 1.82
CA GLN A 79 7.43 -0.78 1.57
C GLN A 79 8.19 -0.49 2.87
N ASN A 80 8.83 -1.52 3.43
CA ASN A 80 9.59 -1.43 4.70
C ASN A 80 11.07 -1.10 4.55
N ARG A 81 11.55 -0.96 3.30
CA ARG A 81 12.97 -0.69 3.03
C ARG A 81 13.13 0.24 1.86
N TRP A 82 14.18 1.05 1.90
CA TRP A 82 14.60 1.77 0.72
C TRP A 82 15.11 0.76 -0.32
N VAL A 83 14.62 0.89 -1.55
CA VAL A 83 15.13 0.16 -2.71
C VAL A 83 15.45 1.17 -3.81
N PRO A 84 16.51 0.93 -4.61
CA PRO A 84 16.79 1.78 -5.76
C PRO A 84 15.60 1.89 -6.70
N PHE A 85 15.38 3.09 -7.24
CA PHE A 85 14.37 3.37 -8.25
C PHE A 85 12.93 3.07 -7.81
N PHE A 86 12.62 3.21 -6.52
CA PHE A 86 11.28 2.92 -5.99
C PHE A 86 10.17 3.68 -6.74
N VAL A 87 10.36 4.97 -7.01
CA VAL A 87 9.44 5.78 -7.83
C VAL A 87 9.25 5.15 -9.21
N ASN A 88 10.33 4.80 -9.91
CA ASN A 88 10.25 4.17 -11.23
C ASN A 88 9.53 2.80 -11.19
N ARG A 89 9.71 2.03 -10.11
CA ARG A 89 8.99 0.76 -9.92
C ARG A 89 7.49 1.01 -9.77
N SER A 90 7.08 1.99 -8.98
CA SER A 90 5.67 2.36 -8.85
C SER A 90 5.06 2.80 -10.19
N ILE A 91 5.82 3.54 -11.02
CA ILE A 91 5.41 3.90 -12.39
C ILE A 91 5.28 2.65 -13.28
N TYR A 92 6.23 1.72 -13.21
CA TYR A 92 6.19 0.46 -13.95
C TYR A 92 4.96 -0.38 -13.56
N TYR A 93 4.65 -0.44 -12.27
CA TYR A 93 3.49 -1.12 -11.72
C TYR A 93 2.17 -0.53 -12.24
N ALA A 94 2.03 0.80 -12.15
CA ALA A 94 0.88 1.50 -12.70
C ALA A 94 0.75 1.28 -14.20
N SER A 95 1.87 1.30 -14.94
CA SER A 95 1.90 1.08 -16.39
C SER A 95 1.41 -0.32 -16.77
N LYS A 96 1.79 -1.36 -16.02
CA LYS A 96 1.26 -2.72 -16.24
C LYS A 96 -0.25 -2.78 -16.01
N ALA A 97 -0.72 -2.26 -14.88
CA ALA A 97 -2.15 -2.21 -14.59
C ALA A 97 -2.93 -1.42 -15.66
N PHE A 98 -2.36 -0.31 -16.15
CA PHE A 98 -2.94 0.52 -17.20
C PHE A 98 -3.02 -0.19 -18.54
N ILE A 99 -1.94 -0.86 -18.98
CA ILE A 99 -1.92 -1.61 -20.24
C ILE A 99 -2.84 -2.83 -20.18
N ALA A 100 -2.97 -3.47 -19.00
CA ALA A 100 -3.86 -4.61 -18.80
C ALA A 100 -5.34 -4.28 -19.03
N GLN A 101 -5.74 -3.00 -18.94
CA GLN A 101 -7.10 -2.55 -19.26
C GLN A 101 -7.39 -2.57 -20.77
N ARG A 102 -6.37 -2.57 -21.63
CA ARG A 102 -6.55 -2.48 -23.08
C ARG A 102 -7.27 -3.71 -23.61
N LYS A 103 -8.46 -3.52 -24.16
CA LYS A 103 -9.20 -4.57 -24.87
C LYS A 103 -8.68 -4.70 -26.31
N LYS A 104 -8.74 -5.91 -26.89
CA LYS A 104 -8.43 -6.12 -28.33
C LYS A 104 -9.60 -5.76 -29.25
N PHE A 105 -10.81 -5.93 -28.74
CA PHE A 105 -12.08 -5.69 -29.42
C PHE A 105 -13.08 -5.11 -28.41
N ASP A 106 -14.06 -4.35 -28.89
CA ASP A 106 -15.19 -3.94 -28.06
C ASP A 106 -16.18 -5.09 -27.85
N GLU A 107 -17.28 -4.82 -27.16
CA GLU A 107 -18.33 -5.80 -26.85
C GLU A 107 -18.96 -6.42 -28.10
N ALA A 108 -18.89 -5.75 -29.25
CA ALA A 108 -19.40 -6.22 -30.53
C ALA A 108 -18.33 -6.95 -31.38
N GLY A 109 -17.10 -7.13 -30.86
CA GLY A 109 -16.01 -7.77 -31.59
C GLY A 109 -15.31 -6.86 -32.62
N VAL A 110 -15.53 -5.54 -32.55
CA VAL A 110 -15.00 -4.58 -33.52
C VAL A 110 -13.76 -3.88 -32.95
N ARG A 111 -12.79 -3.55 -33.83
CA ARG A 111 -11.67 -2.69 -33.48
C ARG A 111 -12.11 -1.23 -33.50
N THR A 112 -12.20 -0.60 -32.34
CA THR A 112 -12.65 0.80 -32.20
C THR A 112 -11.70 1.62 -31.32
N ALA A 113 -11.85 2.94 -31.32
CA ALA A 113 -11.03 3.83 -30.47
C ALA A 113 -11.32 3.64 -28.96
N ILE A 114 -12.48 3.07 -28.62
CA ILE A 114 -12.90 2.79 -27.23
C ILE A 114 -11.93 1.85 -26.49
N LEU A 115 -11.10 1.11 -27.23
CA LEU A 115 -10.06 0.25 -26.68
C LEU A 115 -8.97 1.01 -25.89
N TYR A 116 -8.91 2.33 -26.04
CA TYR A 116 -8.01 3.23 -25.30
C TYR A 116 -8.75 4.07 -24.25
N GLN A 117 -10.03 3.79 -23.98
CA GLN A 117 -10.78 4.42 -22.90
C GLN A 117 -10.40 3.78 -21.56
N PHE A 118 -9.27 4.24 -21.01
CA PHE A 118 -8.75 3.75 -19.75
C PHE A 118 -9.45 4.37 -18.54
N VAL A 119 -9.54 3.58 -17.48
CA VAL A 119 -10.00 3.98 -16.15
C VAL A 119 -8.80 4.34 -15.27
N PRO A 120 -8.96 5.22 -14.27
CA PRO A 120 -7.85 5.64 -13.43
C PRO A 120 -7.16 4.49 -12.68
N VAL A 121 -5.83 4.59 -12.57
CA VAL A 121 -4.99 3.75 -11.71
C VAL A 121 -4.39 4.61 -10.60
N TYR A 122 -4.70 4.25 -9.36
CA TYR A 122 -4.15 4.83 -8.15
C TYR A 122 -3.09 3.90 -7.57
N VAL A 123 -1.90 4.43 -7.32
CA VAL A 123 -0.86 3.72 -6.58
C VAL A 123 -0.67 4.38 -5.23
N VAL A 124 -0.92 3.65 -4.16
CA VAL A 124 -0.77 4.10 -2.78
C VAL A 124 0.41 3.34 -2.16
N CYS A 125 1.51 4.03 -1.92
CA CYS A 125 2.72 3.47 -1.33
C CYS A 125 2.84 3.91 0.13
N ILE A 126 2.71 2.98 1.07
CA ILE A 126 2.97 3.19 2.49
C ILE A 126 4.45 2.86 2.74
N MET A 127 5.25 3.85 3.12
CA MET A 127 6.70 3.74 3.23
C MET A 127 7.13 3.79 4.70
N ASN A 128 7.60 2.66 5.22
CA ASN A 128 8.13 2.50 6.58
C ASN A 128 9.67 2.59 6.60
N PHE A 129 10.24 3.57 5.91
CA PHE A 129 11.66 3.87 5.89
C PHE A 129 11.86 5.34 5.56
N MET A 130 13.00 5.91 5.97
CA MET A 130 13.36 7.27 5.60
C MET A 130 13.74 7.31 4.11
N PRO A 131 13.02 8.03 3.25
CA PRO A 131 13.39 8.17 1.85
C PRO A 131 14.76 8.84 1.72
N LYS A 132 15.53 8.48 0.69
CA LYS A 132 16.73 9.26 0.34
C LYS A 132 16.33 10.63 -0.21
N GLU A 133 17.23 11.60 -0.09
CA GLU A 133 17.01 12.98 -0.52
C GLU A 133 16.46 13.06 -1.96
N HIS A 134 15.48 13.96 -2.18
CA HIS A 134 14.84 14.33 -3.45
C HIS A 134 13.64 13.52 -3.98
N GLU A 135 13.27 12.37 -3.41
CA GLU A 135 12.09 11.61 -3.89
C GLU A 135 10.80 12.00 -3.15
N VAL A 136 10.79 11.86 -1.83
CA VAL A 136 9.63 12.12 -0.95
C VAL A 136 10.14 12.87 0.28
N THR A 137 9.68 14.10 0.48
CA THR A 137 10.24 15.03 1.49
C THR A 137 9.27 15.40 2.61
N LYS A 138 8.07 14.80 2.60
CA LYS A 138 7.00 15.03 3.56
C LYS A 138 6.16 13.78 3.73
N PHE A 139 5.32 13.75 4.76
CA PHE A 139 4.43 12.62 5.05
C PHE A 139 3.61 12.18 3.84
N ARG A 140 2.84 13.10 3.23
CA ARG A 140 2.00 12.80 2.06
C ARG A 140 2.52 13.54 0.82
N THR A 141 2.95 12.78 -0.18
CA THR A 141 3.28 13.29 -1.51
C THR A 141 2.29 12.73 -2.53
N ASP A 142 1.54 13.62 -3.17
CA ASP A 142 0.44 13.30 -4.08
C ASP A 142 0.81 13.80 -5.48
N VAL A 143 0.95 12.87 -6.43
CA VAL A 143 1.53 13.11 -7.76
C VAL A 143 0.51 12.76 -8.84
N ALA A 144 0.27 13.69 -9.76
CA ALA A 144 -0.66 13.54 -10.87
C ALA A 144 -0.08 14.11 -12.18
N LEU A 145 -0.70 13.77 -13.31
CA LEU A 145 -0.30 14.31 -14.62
C LEU A 145 -0.89 15.71 -14.82
N ARG A 146 -0.01 16.72 -14.85
CA ARG A 146 -0.37 18.13 -14.94
C ARG A 146 0.30 18.84 -16.10
N GLU A 147 -0.35 19.88 -16.60
CA GLU A 147 0.25 20.80 -17.56
C GLU A 147 1.30 21.66 -16.81
N LYS A 148 2.51 21.76 -17.37
CA LYS A 148 3.67 22.29 -16.65
C LYS A 148 3.59 23.79 -16.40
N SER A 149 2.96 24.55 -17.29
CA SER A 149 2.90 26.02 -17.20
C SER A 149 1.76 26.54 -16.33
N SER A 150 0.59 25.89 -16.39
CA SER A 150 -0.64 26.32 -15.69
C SER A 150 -0.89 25.54 -14.40
N ASP A 151 -0.17 24.45 -14.18
CA ASP A 151 -0.42 23.45 -13.12
C ASP A 151 -1.83 22.83 -13.20
N SER A 152 -2.57 23.02 -14.31
CA SER A 152 -3.89 22.43 -14.48
C SER A 152 -3.81 20.92 -14.65
N MET A 153 -4.79 20.19 -14.13
CA MET A 153 -4.90 18.75 -14.34
C MET A 153 -4.94 18.44 -15.84
N PHE A 154 -3.96 17.68 -16.32
CA PHE A 154 -3.90 17.25 -17.72
C PHE A 154 -4.64 15.92 -17.90
N SER A 155 -4.50 15.00 -16.94
CA SER A 155 -5.14 13.69 -16.98
C SER A 155 -5.26 13.10 -15.58
N ASP A 156 -6.42 12.52 -15.27
CA ASP A 156 -6.72 11.84 -14.00
C ASP A 156 -6.36 10.34 -14.01
N LYS A 157 -5.76 9.86 -15.11
CA LYS A 157 -5.60 8.42 -15.38
C LYS A 157 -4.53 7.74 -14.53
N LEU A 158 -3.55 8.50 -14.04
CA LEU A 158 -2.49 7.99 -13.18
C LEU A 158 -2.32 8.93 -12.00
N ARG A 159 -2.39 8.38 -10.79
CA ARG A 159 -2.12 9.10 -9.55
C ARG A 159 -1.27 8.25 -8.62
N PHE A 160 -0.22 8.85 -8.07
CA PHE A 160 0.70 8.19 -7.16
C PHE A 160 0.67 8.93 -5.82
N ILE A 161 0.46 8.19 -4.74
CA ILE A 161 0.39 8.71 -3.38
C ILE A 161 1.44 7.99 -2.56
N TYR A 162 2.45 8.73 -2.12
CA TYR A 162 3.50 8.23 -1.24
C TYR A 162 3.24 8.73 0.18
N LEU A 163 3.07 7.77 1.10
CA LEU A 163 2.80 7.99 2.52
C LEU A 163 4.03 7.57 3.32
N SER A 164 4.93 8.52 3.59
CA SER A 164 6.18 8.27 4.32
C SER A 164 5.98 8.40 5.82
N LEU A 165 5.82 7.25 6.49
CA LEU A 165 5.51 7.15 7.91
C LEU A 165 6.53 7.81 8.85
N PRO A 166 7.85 7.85 8.54
CA PRO A 166 8.80 8.57 9.39
C PRO A 166 8.51 10.06 9.52
N PHE A 167 7.86 10.68 8.52
CA PHE A 167 7.47 12.10 8.58
C PHE A 167 6.11 12.33 9.25
N PHE A 168 5.42 11.28 9.70
CA PHE A 168 4.19 11.41 10.50
C PHE A 168 4.54 11.54 11.98
N ASP A 169 4.43 12.73 12.56
CA ASP A 169 4.88 13.04 13.92
C ASP A 169 3.74 13.34 14.90
N LYS A 170 2.49 13.23 14.47
CA LYS A 170 1.31 13.44 15.29
C LYS A 170 1.17 12.39 16.40
N SER A 171 0.83 12.87 17.60
CA SER A 171 0.33 12.08 18.72
C SER A 171 -1.10 11.56 18.51
N GLU A 172 -1.59 10.72 19.43
CA GLU A 172 -2.94 10.16 19.36
C GLU A 172 -4.00 11.28 19.37
N GLU A 173 -3.79 12.29 20.23
CA GLU A 173 -4.71 13.41 20.43
C GLU A 173 -4.74 14.39 19.25
N GLU A 174 -3.64 14.51 18.51
CA GLU A 174 -3.51 15.37 17.33
C GLU A 174 -4.10 14.76 16.05
N CYS A 175 -4.56 13.51 16.11
CA CYS A 175 -5.22 12.82 15.01
C CYS A 175 -6.70 13.21 14.93
N GLU A 176 -7.01 14.19 14.09
CA GLU A 176 -8.36 14.72 13.94
C GLU A 176 -9.17 13.93 12.90
N THR A 177 -8.55 13.70 11.73
CA THR A 177 -9.20 13.06 10.57
C THR A 177 -9.18 11.54 10.67
N GLY A 178 -10.10 10.88 9.94
CA GLY A 178 -10.09 9.41 9.83
C GLY A 178 -8.78 8.88 9.25
N PHE A 179 -8.23 9.58 8.27
CA PHE A 179 -6.97 9.23 7.63
C PHE A 179 -5.79 9.29 8.61
N GLU A 180 -5.68 10.35 9.41
CA GLU A 180 -4.62 10.47 10.42
C GLU A 180 -4.70 9.37 11.47
N LYS A 181 -5.92 9.02 11.91
CA LYS A 181 -6.15 7.92 12.86
C LYS A 181 -5.70 6.58 12.28
N TRP A 182 -5.98 6.33 11.00
CA TRP A 182 -5.46 5.14 10.31
C TRP A 182 -3.94 5.10 10.29
N ILE A 183 -3.30 6.22 9.98
CA ILE A 183 -1.85 6.30 9.87
C ILE A 183 -1.19 6.13 11.24
N TYR A 184 -1.75 6.75 12.28
CA TYR A 184 -1.31 6.54 13.66
C TYR A 184 -1.43 5.06 14.05
N VAL A 185 -2.60 4.45 13.82
CA VAL A 185 -2.82 3.05 14.14
C VAL A 185 -1.84 2.16 13.38
N LEU A 186 -1.67 2.32 12.07
CA LEU A 186 -0.72 1.51 11.29
C LEU A 186 0.73 1.69 11.76
N LYS A 187 1.12 2.93 12.10
CA LYS A 187 2.49 3.25 12.55
C LYS A 187 2.85 2.61 13.88
N TYR A 188 1.89 2.54 14.81
CA TYR A 188 2.15 2.15 16.20
C TYR A 188 1.50 0.81 16.60
N MET A 189 0.73 0.16 15.73
CA MET A 189 -0.08 -1.04 16.02
C MET A 189 0.65 -2.11 16.85
N GLU A 190 1.88 -2.44 16.46
CA GLU A 190 2.69 -3.49 17.09
C GLU A 190 2.98 -3.23 18.58
N VAL A 191 3.13 -1.96 18.97
CA VAL A 191 3.50 -1.57 20.35
C VAL A 191 2.28 -1.14 21.19
N LEU A 192 1.08 -1.11 20.61
CA LEU A 192 -0.13 -0.73 21.31
C LEU A 192 -0.68 -1.88 22.17
N GLU A 193 -0.99 -1.60 23.44
CA GLU A 193 -1.72 -2.55 24.31
C GLU A 193 -3.23 -2.57 24.02
N ARG A 194 -3.74 -1.44 23.51
CA ARG A 194 -5.14 -1.25 23.10
C ARG A 194 -5.17 -0.34 21.88
N LEU A 195 -5.96 -0.70 20.87
CA LEU A 195 -6.16 0.20 19.73
C LEU A 195 -6.93 1.47 20.15
N PRO A 196 -6.40 2.66 19.81
CA PRO A 196 -7.08 3.93 20.02
C PRO A 196 -8.29 4.07 19.09
N PHE A 197 -9.07 5.12 19.28
CA PHE A 197 -10.21 5.51 18.42
C PHE A 197 -11.36 4.49 18.28
N THR A 198 -11.30 3.34 18.94
CA THR A 198 -12.35 2.29 18.96
C THR A 198 -13.73 2.82 19.38
N ALA A 199 -13.76 3.81 20.30
CA ALA A 199 -14.99 4.48 20.71
C ALA A 199 -15.49 5.54 19.69
N GLN A 200 -14.59 6.05 18.85
CA GLN A 200 -14.91 7.10 17.87
C GLN A 200 -15.37 6.53 16.53
N LYS A 201 -14.79 5.39 16.10
CA LYS A 201 -15.12 4.77 14.81
C LYS A 201 -15.17 3.24 14.96
N LYS A 202 -16.32 2.66 14.63
CA LYS A 202 -16.57 1.20 14.73
C LYS A 202 -15.57 0.35 13.96
N ILE A 203 -15.00 0.90 12.87
CA ILE A 203 -14.00 0.19 12.07
C ILE A 203 -12.75 -0.16 12.89
N PHE A 204 -12.35 0.68 13.85
CA PHE A 204 -11.20 0.38 14.71
C PHE A 204 -11.52 -0.68 15.77
N ASP A 205 -12.78 -0.84 16.19
CA ASP A 205 -13.20 -1.98 17.01
C ASP A 205 -13.15 -3.28 16.20
N HIS A 206 -13.56 -3.24 14.93
CA HIS A 206 -13.42 -4.38 14.03
C HIS A 206 -11.95 -4.75 13.80
N LEU A 207 -11.11 -3.76 13.49
CA LEU A 207 -9.66 -3.91 13.37
C LEU A 207 -9.05 -4.52 14.63
N ALA A 208 -9.44 -4.05 15.83
CA ALA A 208 -8.91 -4.56 17.09
C ALA A 208 -9.18 -6.05 17.28
N LYS A 209 -10.32 -6.56 16.81
CA LYS A 209 -10.67 -7.98 16.89
C LYS A 209 -9.92 -8.81 15.85
N LEU A 210 -9.81 -8.31 14.61
CA LEU A 210 -9.11 -9.00 13.53
C LEU A 210 -7.60 -9.01 13.72
N ALA A 211 -7.04 -7.96 14.33
CA ALA A 211 -5.60 -7.79 14.51
C ALA A 211 -5.08 -8.41 15.80
N ASP A 212 -5.92 -8.88 16.72
CA ASP A 212 -5.46 -9.47 17.99
C ASP A 212 -4.80 -10.83 17.72
N VAL A 213 -3.50 -10.96 18.03
CA VAL A 213 -2.73 -12.19 17.74
C VAL A 213 -3.31 -13.42 18.44
N ARG A 214 -4.04 -13.24 19.54
CA ARG A 214 -4.68 -14.33 20.28
C ARG A 214 -5.89 -14.93 19.55
N CYS A 215 -6.39 -14.23 18.54
CA CYS A 215 -7.49 -14.69 17.69
C CYS A 215 -7.00 -15.48 16.46
N LEU A 216 -5.68 -15.61 16.26
CA LEU A 216 -5.13 -16.41 15.17
C LEU A 216 -5.30 -17.90 15.43
N SER A 217 -5.68 -18.63 14.39
CA SER A 217 -5.55 -20.09 14.38
C SER A 217 -4.07 -20.51 14.41
N SER A 218 -3.79 -21.78 14.74
CA SER A 218 -2.41 -22.28 14.76
C SER A 218 -1.71 -22.15 13.39
N GLU A 219 -2.43 -22.34 12.29
CA GLU A 219 -1.89 -22.17 10.94
C GLU A 219 -1.61 -20.70 10.61
N GLU A 220 -2.49 -19.78 11.02
CA GLU A 220 -2.26 -18.34 10.84
C GLU A 220 -1.09 -17.86 11.71
N GLN A 221 -0.98 -18.36 12.94
CA GLN A 221 0.12 -18.04 13.85
C GLN A 221 1.46 -18.49 13.25
N GLU A 222 1.54 -19.69 12.68
CA GLU A 222 2.76 -20.18 12.02
C GLU A 222 3.18 -19.28 10.86
N LYS A 223 2.24 -18.94 9.96
CA LYS A 223 2.51 -18.01 8.85
C LYS A 223 2.91 -16.61 9.31
N TYR A 224 2.29 -16.14 10.40
CA TYR A 224 2.63 -14.86 11.00
C TYR A 224 4.05 -14.88 11.60
N ASP A 225 4.40 -15.91 12.36
CA ASP A 225 5.72 -16.08 12.96
C ASP A 225 6.81 -16.21 11.88
N GLU A 226 6.54 -16.93 10.79
CA GLU A 226 7.42 -16.99 9.62
C GLU A 226 7.61 -15.60 8.99
N SER A 227 6.53 -14.82 8.87
CA SER A 227 6.60 -13.48 8.29
C SER A 227 7.33 -12.47 9.18
N ILE A 228 7.24 -12.63 10.50
CA ILE A 228 8.04 -11.85 11.48
C ILE A 228 9.51 -12.23 11.35
N LYS A 229 9.81 -13.54 11.36
CA LYS A 229 11.18 -14.04 11.20
C LYS A 229 11.81 -13.55 9.90
N ALA A 230 11.07 -13.58 8.80
CA ALA A 230 11.55 -13.06 7.52
C ALA A 230 11.87 -11.56 7.57
N ALA A 231 11.10 -10.77 8.34
CA ALA A 231 11.40 -9.36 8.56
C ALA A 231 12.66 -9.18 9.44
N ASP A 232 12.80 -9.95 10.52
CA ASP A 232 13.95 -9.90 11.43
C ASP A 232 15.26 -10.33 10.74
N ASP A 233 15.22 -11.44 10.00
CA ASP A 233 16.35 -11.94 9.20
C ASP A 233 16.78 -10.89 8.17
N TYR A 234 15.80 -10.20 7.58
CA TYR A 234 16.05 -9.12 6.64
C TYR A 234 16.73 -7.90 7.30
N TYR A 235 16.23 -7.43 8.45
CA TYR A 235 16.85 -6.32 9.19
C TYR A 235 18.25 -6.68 9.69
N SER A 236 18.44 -7.92 10.14
CA SER A 236 19.75 -8.44 10.54
C SER A 236 20.75 -8.43 9.36
N GLY A 237 20.31 -8.84 8.17
CA GLY A 237 21.13 -8.77 6.95
C GLY A 237 21.46 -7.34 6.49
N LEU A 238 20.51 -6.40 6.63
CA LEU A 238 20.76 -4.98 6.39
C LEU A 238 21.80 -4.42 7.35
N TYR A 239 21.69 -4.73 8.63
CA TYR A 239 22.65 -4.30 9.64
C TYR A 239 24.05 -4.86 9.36
N GLY A 240 24.16 -6.14 9.01
CA GLY A 240 25.44 -6.74 8.57
C GLY A 240 26.04 -6.02 7.37
N SER A 241 25.23 -5.72 6.35
CA SER A 241 25.66 -4.97 5.15
C SER A 241 26.14 -3.55 5.48
N TYR A 242 25.49 -2.90 6.44
CA TYR A 242 25.89 -1.58 6.93
C TYR A 242 27.26 -1.63 7.61
N ILE A 243 27.48 -2.57 8.53
CA ILE A 243 28.76 -2.75 9.22
C ILE A 243 29.89 -3.04 8.23
N GLU A 244 29.68 -3.94 7.27
CA GLU A 244 30.67 -4.21 6.21
C GLU A 244 30.97 -2.96 5.35
N GLY A 245 29.95 -2.14 5.09
CA GLY A 245 30.08 -0.91 4.32
C GLY A 245 30.94 0.13 5.05
N GLU A 246 30.74 0.31 6.35
CA GLU A 246 31.56 1.17 7.22
C GLU A 246 33.01 0.69 7.23
N GLU A 247 33.26 -0.62 7.41
CA GLU A 247 34.61 -1.19 7.41
C GLU A 247 35.35 -0.99 6.08
N LYS A 248 34.66 -1.20 4.95
CA LYS A 248 35.23 -1.01 3.60
C LYS A 248 35.42 0.46 3.23
N GLY A 249 34.63 1.36 3.80
CA GLY A 249 34.73 2.81 3.57
C GLY A 249 35.84 3.50 4.38
N ILE A 250 36.38 2.83 5.39
CA ILE A 250 37.53 3.28 6.20
C ILE A 250 38.89 2.95 5.52
N ALA A 251 38.89 2.16 4.44
CA ALA A 251 40.08 1.72 3.71
C ALA A 251 40.55 2.71 2.62
#